data_AF-A0A3N2MMC4-F1
#
_entry.id   AF-A0A3N2MMC4-F1
#
_cell.length_a   1.000
_cell.length_b   1.000
_cell.length_c   1.000
_cell.angle_alpha   90.00
_cell.angle_beta   90.00
_cell.angle_gamma   90.00
#
_symmetry.space_group_name_H-M   'P 1'
#
loop_
_entity.id
_entity.type
_entity.pdbx_description
1 polymer ?
#
loop_
_entity_poly.entity_id
_entity_poly.type
_entity_poly.pdbx_seq_one_letter_code
_entity_poly.pdbx_strand_id
1 'polypeptide(L)'
;MKSFIYSISLFAMLSVAAVPAYAQQSVSSTVSRKSDTRAASTKKTGVSDRARGRMSADGVSATDADLAWMKVVYRSLDLQDPANAALYFPEQSVDGQENLFRIMMHLLASGELTAYEYLDGREAFTDEYRLKVRDMLDRFHIYYTEGKGYSEKRQVFDIEESDIPSTEVLGYYMVERWEFDRRAGRMRTKVEALCPVLHRSEEFGHEAVRYPMFWVRYADIRPYLAGQLIFTDDDNNLPQSTYDDYFNLGLYKGEIYKTRNLRNKSMAQLYPDPEDLKHAQDSIENRLKSFDKNIWVPSLEEMQSKAGTATAANDSIAPAKKSTRKISGTRVSSKRPSKRVKSSSVKSGSTATRSVRNRKR
;
A
#
# COMPACT_ATOMS: atom_id res chain seq x y z
N MET A 1 -80.56 12.15 18.53
CA MET A 1 -81.45 11.90 17.37
C MET A 1 -80.68 11.00 16.41
N LYS A 2 -80.95 9.73 16.10
CA LYS A 2 -82.03 8.73 16.29
C LYS A 2 -81.27 7.36 16.24
N SER A 3 -81.27 6.51 17.28
CA SER A 3 -82.03 5.24 17.41
C SER A 3 -82.02 4.39 16.11
N PHE A 4 -81.61 3.11 16.06
CA PHE A 4 -82.25 1.99 16.77
C PHE A 4 -81.57 0.61 16.46
N ILE A 5 -81.54 -0.26 17.48
CA ILE A 5 -81.84 -1.73 17.51
C ILE A 5 -80.75 -2.77 17.20
N TYR A 6 -80.42 -3.48 18.29
CA TYR A 6 -79.83 -4.81 18.44
C TYR A 6 -80.65 -5.95 17.81
N SER A 7 -79.98 -7.00 17.31
CA SER A 7 -80.29 -8.45 17.50
C SER A 7 -79.49 -9.28 16.50
N ILE A 8 -79.05 -10.53 16.66
CA ILE A 8 -79.04 -11.57 17.72
C ILE A 8 -78.14 -12.71 17.15
N SER A 9 -77.49 -13.51 18.02
CA SER A 9 -76.95 -14.89 17.83
C SER A 9 -75.85 -15.14 16.77
N LEU A 10 -74.62 -15.57 17.08
CA LEU A 10 -74.18 -16.76 17.83
C LEU A 10 -74.81 -18.06 17.29
N PHE A 11 -74.19 -18.70 16.28
CA PHE A 11 -74.30 -20.16 16.10
C PHE A 11 -73.13 -20.74 15.29
N ALA A 12 -72.38 -21.61 15.98
CA ALA A 12 -71.76 -22.85 15.52
C ALA A 12 -70.78 -22.88 14.33
N MET A 13 -69.56 -23.28 14.68
CA MET A 13 -68.71 -24.19 13.91
C MET A 13 -69.50 -25.26 13.14
N LEU A 14 -69.20 -25.46 11.86
CA LEU A 14 -68.75 -26.78 11.36
C LEU A 14 -68.22 -26.67 9.91
N SER A 15 -66.96 -27.09 9.75
CA SER A 15 -66.37 -27.86 8.64
C SER A 15 -66.71 -27.52 7.17
N VAL A 16 -65.68 -27.32 6.34
CA VAL A 16 -65.16 -28.36 5.41
C VAL A 16 -63.90 -27.85 4.71
N ALA A 17 -62.98 -28.78 4.51
CA ALA A 17 -61.60 -28.64 4.06
C ALA A 17 -61.41 -28.07 2.65
N ALA A 18 -60.32 -27.32 2.47
CA ALA A 18 -59.61 -27.21 1.20
C ALA A 18 -58.10 -27.15 1.49
N VAL A 19 -57.39 -28.21 1.11
CA VAL A 19 -55.92 -28.25 1.02
C VAL A 19 -55.56 -27.82 -0.41
N PRO A 20 -54.53 -26.99 -0.58
CA PRO A 20 -53.48 -27.37 -1.52
C PRO A 20 -52.09 -27.31 -0.87
N ALA A 21 -51.31 -28.31 -1.22
CA ALA A 21 -49.93 -28.51 -0.82
C ALA A 21 -49.03 -27.38 -1.33
N TYR A 22 -48.22 -26.81 -0.42
CA TYR A 22 -46.99 -26.12 -0.79
C TYR A 22 -45.80 -26.89 -0.23
N ALA A 23 -44.88 -27.19 -1.15
CA ALA A 23 -43.70 -27.99 -0.96
C ALA A 23 -42.75 -27.43 0.12
N GLN A 24 -42.19 -28.34 0.92
CA GLN A 24 -41.05 -28.09 1.79
C GLN A 24 -39.82 -27.66 0.98
N GLN A 25 -39.27 -26.50 1.29
CA GLN A 25 -37.85 -26.25 1.08
C GLN A 25 -37.24 -25.90 2.45
N SER A 26 -36.54 -26.88 3.00
CA SER A 26 -35.82 -26.78 4.27
C SER A 26 -34.56 -25.96 4.10
N VAL A 27 -34.51 -24.77 4.69
CA VAL A 27 -33.26 -24.10 5.07
C VAL A 27 -33.23 -24.04 6.59
N SER A 28 -32.37 -24.90 7.15
CA SER A 28 -32.06 -24.98 8.58
C SER A 28 -31.49 -23.65 9.07
N SER A 29 -32.29 -22.84 9.76
CA SER A 29 -31.81 -21.76 10.60
C SER A 29 -31.66 -22.27 12.04
N THR A 30 -30.42 -22.42 12.48
CA THR A 30 -30.11 -22.67 13.89
C THR A 30 -30.47 -21.44 14.70
N VAL A 31 -31.53 -21.57 15.52
CA VAL A 31 -31.97 -20.58 16.49
C VAL A 31 -31.01 -20.56 17.68
N SER A 32 -30.23 -19.48 17.82
CA SER A 32 -29.51 -19.19 19.07
C SER A 32 -30.44 -18.39 19.99
N ARG A 33 -30.69 -18.93 21.20
CA ARG A 33 -31.52 -18.30 22.23
C ARG A 33 -30.89 -16.97 22.68
N LYS A 34 -31.64 -15.89 22.55
CA LYS A 34 -31.27 -14.55 23.02
C LYS A 34 -31.85 -14.40 24.44
N SER A 35 -30.98 -14.36 25.45
CA SER A 35 -31.35 -13.89 26.78
C SER A 35 -31.35 -12.36 26.76
N ASP A 36 -32.53 -11.77 26.96
CA ASP A 36 -32.69 -10.33 27.13
C ASP A 36 -32.11 -9.89 28.48
N THR A 37 -30.92 -9.29 28.44
CA THR A 37 -30.46 -8.38 29.48
C THR A 37 -30.17 -7.03 28.81
N ARG A 38 -31.16 -6.13 28.89
CA ARG A 38 -31.01 -4.70 28.60
C ARG A 38 -30.04 -4.09 29.61
N ALA A 39 -28.76 -4.06 29.27
CA ALA A 39 -27.79 -3.15 29.88
C ALA A 39 -27.62 -1.94 28.96
N ALA A 40 -27.74 -0.74 29.53
CA ALA A 40 -27.64 0.53 28.85
C ALA A 40 -26.34 0.62 28.03
N SER A 41 -26.47 0.72 26.72
CA SER A 41 -25.38 0.94 25.78
C SER A 41 -24.96 2.41 25.83
N THR A 42 -24.02 2.74 26.71
CA THR A 42 -23.13 3.88 26.48
C THR A 42 -22.47 3.67 25.12
N LYS A 43 -22.65 4.60 24.18
CA LYS A 43 -21.96 4.61 22.88
C LYS A 43 -20.45 4.61 23.15
N LYS A 44 -19.83 3.43 23.19
CA LYS A 44 -18.39 3.30 23.05
C LYS A 44 -18.12 3.41 21.56
N THR A 45 -17.42 4.47 21.16
CA THR A 45 -16.78 4.69 19.85
C THR A 45 -15.62 3.70 19.61
N GLY A 46 -15.78 2.45 20.04
CA GLY A 46 -14.76 1.41 19.97
C GLY A 46 -15.19 0.32 19.01
N VAL A 47 -14.32 0.00 18.04
CA VAL A 47 -14.50 -1.10 17.10
C VAL A 47 -14.68 -2.42 17.85
N SER A 48 -15.73 -3.19 17.53
CA SER A 48 -15.95 -4.50 18.14
C SER A 48 -14.79 -5.47 17.83
N ASP A 49 -14.45 -6.36 18.76
CA ASP A 49 -13.37 -7.35 18.58
C ASP A 49 -13.57 -8.23 17.33
N ARG A 50 -14.83 -8.45 16.94
CA ARG A 50 -15.18 -9.17 15.72
C ARG A 50 -14.86 -8.39 14.45
N ALA A 51 -15.07 -7.07 14.46
CA ALA A 51 -14.70 -6.20 13.35
C ALA A 51 -13.17 -6.07 13.25
N ARG A 52 -12.47 -5.94 14.39
CA ARG A 52 -11.01 -6.02 14.46
C ARG A 52 -10.49 -7.32 13.86
N GLY A 53 -11.04 -8.46 14.27
CA GLY A 53 -10.63 -9.77 13.76
C GLY A 53 -10.84 -9.94 12.24
N ARG A 54 -11.91 -9.37 11.67
CA ARG A 54 -12.13 -9.38 10.21
C ARG A 54 -11.13 -8.49 9.48
N MET A 55 -10.86 -7.29 9.98
CA MET A 55 -9.86 -6.39 9.40
C MET A 55 -8.46 -7.01 9.47
N SER A 56 -8.09 -7.60 10.60
CA SER A 56 -6.83 -8.35 10.72
C SER A 56 -6.78 -9.49 9.70
N ALA A 57 -7.88 -10.23 9.49
CA ALA A 57 -7.97 -11.35 8.55
C ALA A 57 -7.96 -10.92 7.06
N ASP A 58 -8.57 -9.81 6.69
CA ASP A 58 -8.47 -9.26 5.32
C ASP A 58 -7.04 -8.77 5.02
N GLY A 59 -6.27 -8.45 6.06
CA GLY A 59 -4.83 -8.23 6.02
C GLY A 59 -3.97 -9.51 5.89
N VAL A 60 -4.56 -10.71 6.04
CA VAL A 60 -3.94 -12.03 5.83
C VAL A 60 -4.09 -12.51 4.37
N SER A 61 -4.44 -11.61 3.45
CA SER A 61 -4.34 -11.85 2.02
C SER A 61 -2.89 -12.23 1.65
N ALA A 62 -2.67 -13.52 1.40
CA ALA A 62 -1.39 -14.21 1.25
C ALA A 62 -0.58 -14.30 2.56
N THR A 63 -0.39 -15.51 3.07
CA THR A 63 0.79 -15.78 3.90
C THR A 63 2.02 -15.47 3.05
N ASP A 64 3.13 -15.02 3.65
CA ASP A 64 4.37 -14.68 2.92
C ASP A 64 4.80 -15.78 1.91
N ALA A 65 4.43 -17.04 2.18
CA ALA A 65 4.62 -18.19 1.31
C ALA A 65 3.87 -18.15 -0.06
N ASP A 66 2.75 -17.44 -0.15
CA ASP A 66 1.93 -17.31 -1.36
C ASP A 66 2.40 -16.15 -2.26
N LEU A 67 3.31 -15.31 -1.77
CA LEU A 67 3.87 -14.19 -2.52
C LEU A 67 4.92 -14.69 -3.52
N ALA A 68 4.75 -14.34 -4.78
CA ALA A 68 5.74 -14.64 -5.82
C ALA A 68 6.79 -13.53 -5.95
N TRP A 69 6.46 -12.31 -5.55
CA TRP A 69 7.38 -11.18 -5.56
C TRP A 69 6.95 -10.13 -4.53
N MET A 70 7.94 -9.48 -3.92
CA MET A 70 7.71 -8.37 -3.00
C MET A 70 8.78 -7.29 -3.14
N LYS A 71 8.39 -6.04 -2.91
CA LYS A 71 9.33 -4.91 -2.79
C LYS A 71 8.85 -3.96 -1.71
N VAL A 72 9.77 -3.54 -0.83
CA VAL A 72 9.49 -2.51 0.16
C VAL A 72 10.17 -1.21 -0.20
N VAL A 73 9.38 -0.15 -0.12
CA VAL A 73 9.66 1.21 -0.55
C VAL A 73 9.31 2.14 0.60
N TYR A 74 10.11 3.18 0.79
CA TYR A 74 9.87 4.20 1.78
C TYR A 74 9.52 5.50 1.06
N ARG A 75 8.36 6.06 1.40
CA ARG A 75 7.86 7.30 0.80
C ARG A 75 7.82 8.43 1.81
N SER A 76 8.12 9.62 1.33
CA SER A 76 7.84 10.87 2.04
C SER A 76 6.57 11.46 1.45
N LEU A 77 5.54 11.58 2.26
CA LEU A 77 4.29 12.26 1.94
C LEU A 77 4.42 13.71 2.43
N ASP A 78 4.24 14.66 1.54
CA ASP A 78 4.13 16.08 1.87
C ASP A 78 2.65 16.45 2.02
N LEU A 79 2.26 17.06 3.14
CA LEU A 79 0.87 17.44 3.38
C LEU A 79 0.44 18.73 2.65
N GLN A 80 1.41 19.46 2.09
CA GLN A 80 1.12 20.59 1.20
C GLN A 80 0.61 20.15 -0.18
N ASP A 81 0.85 18.89 -0.57
CA ASP A 81 0.27 18.32 -1.79
C ASP A 81 -1.24 18.10 -1.61
N PRO A 82 -2.09 18.52 -2.57
CA PRO A 82 -3.55 18.42 -2.45
C PRO A 82 -4.02 16.95 -2.30
N ALA A 83 -3.32 16.00 -2.91
CA ALA A 83 -3.61 14.57 -2.77
C ALA A 83 -3.47 14.05 -1.32
N ASN A 84 -2.71 14.75 -0.48
CA ASN A 84 -2.45 14.39 0.91
C ASN A 84 -3.15 15.32 1.91
N ALA A 85 -3.85 16.35 1.44
CA ALA A 85 -4.52 17.34 2.28
C ALA A 85 -5.51 16.71 3.27
N ALA A 86 -6.16 15.60 2.89
CA ALA A 86 -7.07 14.84 3.74
C ALA A 86 -6.42 14.29 5.03
N LEU A 87 -5.09 14.17 5.07
CA LEU A 87 -4.35 13.72 6.27
C LEU A 87 -4.08 14.86 7.25
N TYR A 88 -4.11 16.11 6.79
CA TYR A 88 -3.78 17.30 7.56
C TYR A 88 -5.04 18.01 8.10
N PHE A 89 -6.08 18.10 7.28
CA PHE A 89 -7.34 18.74 7.66
C PHE A 89 -8.29 17.76 8.36
N PRO A 90 -9.10 18.24 9.32
CA PRO A 90 -9.14 19.62 9.82
C PRO A 90 -7.98 19.93 10.79
N GLU A 91 -7.47 21.17 10.78
CA GLU A 91 -6.35 21.59 11.65
C GLU A 91 -6.72 21.51 13.14
N GLN A 92 -7.98 21.86 13.43
CA GLN A 92 -8.62 21.75 14.74
C GLN A 92 -9.68 20.65 14.66
N SER A 93 -9.97 20.01 15.79
CA SER A 93 -11.08 19.07 15.92
C SER A 93 -12.39 19.79 15.58
N VAL A 94 -13.12 19.31 14.57
CA VAL A 94 -14.43 19.86 14.19
C VAL A 94 -15.42 18.72 14.12
N ASP A 95 -16.51 18.80 14.91
CA ASP A 95 -17.61 17.82 14.92
C ASP A 95 -17.15 16.35 15.08
N GLY A 96 -16.09 16.13 15.87
CA GLY A 96 -15.50 14.81 16.10
C GLY A 96 -14.66 14.26 14.95
N GLN A 97 -14.47 15.03 13.87
CA GLN A 97 -13.44 14.77 12.87
C GLN A 97 -12.11 15.33 13.36
N GLU A 98 -11.08 14.49 13.27
CA GLU A 98 -9.72 14.79 13.68
C GLU A 98 -8.78 14.44 12.54
N ASN A 99 -7.67 15.17 12.45
CA ASN A 99 -6.61 14.79 11.53
C ASN A 99 -5.91 13.49 11.97
N LEU A 100 -5.19 12.87 11.03
CA LEU A 100 -4.53 11.60 11.28
C LEU A 100 -3.55 11.66 12.47
N PHE A 101 -2.85 12.78 12.64
CA PHE A 101 -1.89 12.98 13.72
C PHE A 101 -2.55 13.01 15.10
N ARG A 102 -3.64 13.75 15.26
CA ARG A 102 -4.42 13.82 16.51
C ARG A 102 -4.96 12.45 16.89
N ILE A 103 -5.49 11.71 15.93
CA ILE A 103 -5.94 10.33 16.14
C ILE A 103 -4.78 9.47 16.68
N MET A 104 -3.59 9.54 16.07
CA MET A 104 -2.40 8.83 16.57
C MET A 104 -2.03 9.23 18.00
N MET A 105 -2.02 10.54 18.30
CA MET A 105 -1.66 11.06 19.62
C MET A 105 -2.66 10.65 20.70
N HIS A 106 -3.97 10.75 20.44
CA HIS A 106 -5.01 10.29 21.37
C HIS A 106 -4.90 8.79 21.66
N LEU A 107 -4.63 7.97 20.63
CA LEU A 107 -4.47 6.53 20.80
C LEU A 107 -3.18 6.15 21.55
N LEU A 108 -2.11 6.93 21.40
CA LEU A 108 -0.88 6.75 22.18
C LEU A 108 -1.05 7.19 23.63
N ALA A 109 -1.71 8.32 23.86
CA ALA A 109 -1.99 8.85 25.18
C ALA A 109 -2.88 7.89 25.99
N SER A 110 -3.91 7.31 25.35
CA SER A 110 -4.77 6.28 25.96
C SER A 110 -4.10 4.91 26.17
N GLY A 111 -2.91 4.71 25.58
CA GLY A 111 -2.19 3.44 25.62
C GLY A 111 -2.85 2.32 24.80
N GLU A 112 -3.70 2.67 23.84
CA GLU A 112 -4.35 1.74 22.91
C GLU A 112 -3.49 1.44 21.68
N LEU A 113 -2.55 2.32 21.36
CA LEU A 113 -1.62 2.18 20.23
C LEU A 113 -0.19 1.92 20.72
N THR A 114 0.52 1.05 20.00
CA THR A 114 1.96 0.82 20.22
C THR A 114 2.76 1.57 19.16
N ALA A 115 3.63 2.48 19.61
CA ALA A 115 4.62 3.15 18.76
C ALA A 115 6.03 2.58 18.96
N TYR A 116 6.85 2.77 17.94
CA TYR A 116 8.24 2.33 17.86
C TYR A 116 9.15 3.53 17.61
N GLU A 117 10.38 3.46 18.10
CA GLU A 117 11.35 4.53 17.91
C GLU A 117 11.75 4.67 16.44
N TYR A 118 11.97 5.92 16.01
CA TYR A 118 12.60 6.20 14.73
C TYR A 118 14.11 5.99 14.85
N LEU A 119 14.62 4.98 14.16
CA LEU A 119 16.05 4.67 14.10
C LEU A 119 16.56 4.96 12.69
N ASP A 120 17.57 5.81 12.58
CA ASP A 120 18.18 6.10 11.28
C ASP A 120 18.81 4.83 10.71
N GLY A 121 18.24 4.34 9.61
CA GLY A 121 18.72 3.17 8.89
C GLY A 121 17.90 1.90 9.06
N ARG A 122 17.39 1.50 10.24
CA ARG A 122 16.67 0.22 10.39
C ARG A 122 15.38 0.38 11.18
N GLU A 123 14.26 0.02 10.55
CA GLU A 123 13.00 -0.14 11.27
C GLU A 123 12.99 -1.45 12.03
N ALA A 124 12.71 -1.38 13.33
CA ALA A 124 12.57 -2.53 14.18
C ALA A 124 11.25 -2.43 14.94
N PHE A 125 10.24 -3.15 14.45
CA PHE A 125 8.93 -3.25 15.09
C PHE A 125 8.91 -4.33 16.19
N THR A 126 9.98 -4.41 16.97
CA THR A 126 10.13 -5.36 18.07
C THR A 126 9.91 -4.66 19.41
N ASP A 127 9.53 -5.43 20.42
CA ASP A 127 9.24 -4.87 21.76
C ASP A 127 10.44 -4.15 22.40
N GLU A 128 11.65 -4.48 21.98
CA GLU A 128 12.90 -3.81 22.40
C GLU A 128 12.96 -2.33 22.00
N TYR A 129 12.40 -1.99 20.83
CA TYR A 129 12.37 -0.63 20.29
C TYR A 129 11.00 0.01 20.45
N ARG A 130 10.18 -0.53 21.34
CA ARG A 130 8.90 0.07 21.68
C ARG A 130 9.15 1.40 22.37
N LEU A 131 8.57 2.45 21.80
CA LEU A 131 8.70 3.81 22.29
C LEU A 131 8.02 3.93 23.67
N LYS A 132 8.71 4.56 24.61
CA LYS A 132 8.11 5.02 25.86
C LYS A 132 7.40 6.35 25.58
N VAL A 133 6.08 6.35 25.76
CA VAL A 133 5.24 7.52 25.41
C VAL A 133 5.65 8.75 26.19
N ARG A 134 5.98 8.60 27.49
CA ARG A 134 6.49 9.69 28.33
C ARG A 134 7.72 10.38 27.72
N ASP A 135 8.74 9.58 27.39
CA ASP A 135 10.01 10.08 26.85
C ASP A 135 9.80 10.80 25.51
N MET A 136 8.81 10.36 24.72
CA MET A 136 8.43 11.04 23.48
C MET A 136 7.78 12.40 23.76
N LEU A 137 6.79 12.46 24.66
CA LEU A 137 6.10 13.71 25.00
C LEU A 137 7.08 14.75 25.55
N ASP A 138 7.98 14.32 26.44
CA ASP A 138 9.04 15.18 27.00
C ASP A 138 10.00 15.68 25.91
N ARG A 139 10.41 14.80 24.96
CA ARG A 139 11.32 15.15 23.85
C ARG A 139 10.74 16.17 22.89
N PHE A 140 9.45 16.07 22.59
CA PHE A 140 8.77 16.98 21.66
C PHE A 140 8.18 18.22 22.34
N HIS A 141 8.35 18.36 23.66
CA HIS A 141 7.79 19.42 24.48
C HIS A 141 6.26 19.49 24.43
N ILE A 142 5.61 18.33 24.38
CA ILE A 142 4.16 18.22 24.42
C ILE A 142 3.75 18.11 25.89
N TYR A 143 2.94 19.05 26.36
CA TYR A 143 2.43 19.01 27.72
C TYR A 143 1.42 17.88 27.89
N TYR A 144 1.45 17.23 29.05
CA TYR A 144 0.55 16.14 29.39
C TYR A 144 0.23 16.14 30.86
N THR A 145 -0.91 15.54 31.19
CA THR A 145 -1.30 15.22 32.55
C THR A 145 -1.49 13.70 32.70
N GLU A 146 -1.42 13.20 33.93
CA GLU A 146 -1.67 11.78 34.18
C GLU A 146 -3.17 11.49 34.05
N GLY A 147 -3.52 10.58 33.13
CA GLY A 147 -4.90 10.24 32.83
C GLY A 147 -5.54 9.32 33.87
N LYS A 148 -6.87 9.24 33.85
CA LYS A 148 -7.63 8.32 34.71
C LYS A 148 -7.28 6.87 34.39
N GLY A 149 -6.67 6.16 35.33
CA GLY A 149 -6.22 4.78 35.14
C GLY A 149 -4.72 4.63 34.87
N TYR A 150 -3.93 5.69 35.08
CA TYR A 150 -2.48 5.60 35.12
C TYR A 150 -2.02 4.52 36.12
N SER A 151 -1.18 3.61 35.62
CA SER A 151 -0.49 2.58 36.40
C SER A 151 0.90 2.40 35.83
N GLU A 152 1.87 1.96 36.64
CA GLU A 152 3.24 1.67 36.16
C GLU A 152 3.27 0.73 34.94
N LYS A 153 2.27 -0.15 34.81
CA LYS A 153 2.13 -1.08 33.67
C LYS A 153 1.31 -0.53 32.50
N ARG A 154 0.46 0.47 32.74
CA ARG A 154 -0.40 1.09 31.73
C ARG A 154 -0.29 2.60 31.90
N GLN A 155 0.64 3.19 31.17
CA GLN A 155 0.84 4.62 31.11
C GLN A 155 -0.30 5.22 30.28
N VAL A 156 -1.23 5.87 30.96
CA VAL A 156 -2.32 6.62 30.34
C VAL A 156 -2.06 8.10 30.61
N PHE A 157 -1.97 8.88 29.55
CA PHE A 157 -1.79 10.32 29.59
C PHE A 157 -3.04 10.99 29.04
N ASP A 158 -3.33 12.17 29.57
CA ASP A 158 -4.37 13.06 29.06
C ASP A 158 -3.67 14.30 28.51
N ILE A 159 -3.92 14.60 27.24
CA ILE A 159 -3.25 15.66 26.48
C ILE A 159 -4.35 16.62 26.04
N GLU A 160 -4.18 17.91 26.34
CA GLU A 160 -5.13 18.92 25.90
C GLU A 160 -5.01 19.13 24.38
N GLU A 161 -6.13 19.39 23.71
CA GLU A 161 -6.16 19.56 22.25
C GLU A 161 -5.26 20.70 21.75
N SER A 162 -5.02 21.70 22.61
CA SER A 162 -4.14 22.84 22.39
C SER A 162 -2.64 22.48 22.46
N ASP A 163 -2.29 21.44 23.21
CA ASP A 163 -0.90 21.03 23.43
C ASP A 163 -0.38 20.12 22.32
N ILE A 164 -1.27 19.58 21.47
CA ILE A 164 -0.90 18.75 20.32
C ILE A 164 -0.41 19.67 19.18
N PRO A 165 0.86 19.58 18.76
CA PRO A 165 1.42 20.44 17.71
C PRO A 165 1.01 19.95 16.31
N SER A 166 -0.29 19.88 16.05
CA SER A 166 -0.82 19.36 14.78
C SER A 166 -0.47 20.21 13.58
N THR A 167 -0.27 21.52 13.79
CA THR A 167 0.13 22.49 12.76
C THR A 167 1.59 22.36 12.33
N GLU A 168 2.45 21.82 13.20
CA GLU A 168 3.88 21.60 12.89
C GLU A 168 4.11 20.32 12.06
N VAL A 169 3.13 19.40 12.05
CA VAL A 169 3.23 18.15 11.28
C VAL A 169 2.79 18.42 9.85
N LEU A 170 3.76 18.61 8.96
CA LEU A 170 3.50 18.83 7.52
C LEU A 170 3.89 17.65 6.64
N GLY A 171 4.25 16.50 7.21
CA GLY A 171 4.63 15.34 6.41
C GLY A 171 4.54 14.01 7.15
N TYR A 172 4.52 12.93 6.38
CA TYR A 172 4.60 11.57 6.90
C TYR A 172 5.65 10.76 6.15
N TYR A 173 6.47 10.03 6.89
CA TYR A 173 7.20 8.90 6.33
C TYR A 173 6.33 7.66 6.36
N MET A 174 6.38 6.92 5.27
CA MET A 174 5.56 5.73 5.08
C MET A 174 6.41 4.59 4.56
N VAL A 175 6.21 3.41 5.14
CA VAL A 175 6.74 2.16 4.59
C VAL A 175 5.63 1.49 3.79
N GLU A 176 5.86 1.35 2.50
CA GLU A 176 4.94 0.73 1.56
C GLU A 176 5.51 -0.60 1.07
N ARG A 177 4.69 -1.64 1.10
CA ARG A 177 5.01 -2.97 0.63
C ARG A 177 4.19 -3.28 -0.61
N TRP A 178 4.89 -3.49 -1.72
CA TRP A 178 4.33 -3.95 -2.98
C TRP A 178 4.43 -5.47 -3.04
N GLU A 179 3.29 -6.13 -3.21
CA GLU A 179 3.16 -7.59 -3.14
C GLU A 179 2.50 -8.11 -4.40
N PHE A 180 3.05 -9.16 -4.98
CA PHE A 180 2.40 -9.91 -6.05
C PHE A 180 1.95 -11.27 -5.53
N ASP A 181 0.64 -11.40 -5.35
CA ASP A 181 0.00 -12.63 -4.87
C ASP A 181 -0.18 -13.60 -6.04
N ARG A 182 0.45 -14.78 -5.94
CA ARG A 182 0.39 -15.81 -6.99
C ARG A 182 -1.02 -16.39 -7.17
N ARG A 183 -1.83 -16.42 -6.11
CA ARG A 183 -3.18 -17.01 -6.15
C ARG A 183 -4.19 -16.07 -6.76
N ALA A 184 -4.11 -14.79 -6.39
CA ALA A 184 -4.98 -13.76 -6.94
C ALA A 184 -4.51 -13.22 -8.30
N GLY A 185 -3.25 -13.46 -8.67
CA GLY A 185 -2.67 -12.98 -9.92
C GLY A 185 -2.67 -11.46 -10.05
N ARG A 186 -2.67 -10.73 -8.94
CA ARG A 186 -2.73 -9.27 -8.90
C ARG A 186 -1.69 -8.70 -7.97
N MET A 187 -1.17 -7.54 -8.36
CA MET A 187 -0.33 -6.73 -7.50
C MET A 187 -1.18 -5.97 -6.49
N ARG A 188 -0.71 -5.88 -5.24
CA ARG A 188 -1.32 -5.05 -4.20
C ARG A 188 -0.27 -4.19 -3.54
N THR A 189 -0.67 -2.97 -3.21
CA THR A 189 0.07 -2.08 -2.33
C THR A 189 -0.49 -2.22 -0.93
N LYS A 190 0.40 -2.31 0.06
CA LYS A 190 0.03 -2.38 1.47
C LYS A 190 0.92 -1.44 2.26
N VAL A 191 0.31 -0.55 3.02
CA VAL A 191 1.04 0.29 3.97
C VAL A 191 1.41 -0.56 5.17
N GLU A 192 2.71 -0.61 5.49
CA GLU A 192 3.25 -1.38 6.61
C GLU A 192 3.33 -0.51 7.87
N ALA A 193 3.82 0.73 7.74
CA ALA A 193 3.98 1.66 8.85
C ALA A 193 3.90 3.12 8.41
N LEU A 194 3.50 3.98 9.36
CA LEU A 194 3.41 5.43 9.22
C LEU A 194 4.23 6.10 10.32
N CYS A 195 4.85 7.22 10.00
CA CYS A 195 5.65 8.03 10.92
C CYS A 195 5.37 9.53 10.68
N PRO A 196 4.83 10.25 11.66
CA PRO A 196 4.66 11.70 11.58
C PRO A 196 6.01 12.43 11.55
N VAL A 197 6.10 13.47 10.74
CA VAL A 197 7.30 14.32 10.62
C VAL A 197 6.94 15.76 10.97
N LEU A 198 7.56 16.27 12.04
CA LEU A 198 7.46 17.68 12.40
C LEU A 198 8.41 18.50 11.55
N HIS A 199 7.95 19.67 11.13
CA HIS A 199 8.75 20.68 10.46
C HIS A 199 8.87 21.88 11.39
N ARG A 200 10.07 22.09 11.94
CA ARG A 200 10.37 23.29 12.72
C ARG A 200 11.34 24.17 11.93
N SER A 201 10.96 25.42 11.72
CA SER A 201 11.88 26.43 11.18
C SER A 201 12.82 26.85 12.30
N GLU A 202 14.11 26.54 12.18
CA GLU A 202 15.11 27.22 13.01
C GLU A 202 15.18 28.68 12.55
N GLU A 203 15.23 29.61 13.51
CA GLU A 203 15.11 31.07 13.31
C GLU A 203 16.21 31.69 12.39
N PHE A 204 17.16 30.88 11.93
CA PHE A 204 18.26 31.28 11.05
C PHE A 204 18.39 30.45 9.76
N GLY A 205 17.53 29.45 9.56
CA GLY A 205 17.57 28.55 8.40
C GLY A 205 16.35 28.74 7.49
N HIS A 206 16.58 28.96 6.19
CA HIS A 206 15.51 29.06 5.20
C HIS A 206 14.77 27.74 4.93
N GLU A 207 15.23 26.61 5.50
CA GLU A 207 14.63 25.30 5.28
C GLU A 207 14.21 24.66 6.61
N ALA A 208 12.94 24.26 6.70
CA ALA A 208 12.39 23.64 7.90
C ALA A 208 13.06 22.28 8.14
N VAL A 209 13.63 22.11 9.34
CA VAL A 209 14.27 20.87 9.74
C VAL A 209 13.20 19.81 9.99
N ARG A 210 13.40 18.63 9.40
CA ARG A 210 12.48 17.48 9.48
C ARG A 210 12.80 16.64 10.72
N TYR A 211 11.86 16.56 11.64
CA TYR A 211 11.96 15.78 12.87
C TYR A 211 10.96 14.62 12.84
N PRO A 212 11.38 13.41 12.42
CA PRO A 212 10.53 12.23 12.49
C PRO A 212 10.28 11.85 13.96
N MET A 213 9.03 11.56 14.30
CA MET A 213 8.65 11.27 15.68
C MET A 213 8.81 9.80 16.06
N PHE A 214 7.94 8.96 15.51
CA PHE A 214 7.82 7.55 15.87
C PHE A 214 7.12 6.78 14.77
N TRP A 215 7.36 5.47 14.72
CA TRP A 215 6.68 4.58 13.81
C TRP A 215 5.46 3.92 14.45
N VAL A 216 4.37 3.87 13.69
CA VAL A 216 3.16 3.11 14.01
C VAL A 216 2.96 2.05 12.94
N ARG A 217 2.73 0.81 13.34
CA ARG A 217 2.31 -0.24 12.41
C ARG A 217 0.90 0.05 11.91
N TYR A 218 0.71 0.01 10.61
CA TYR A 218 -0.58 0.28 10.00
C TYR A 218 -1.67 -0.68 10.51
N ALA A 219 -1.31 -1.96 10.73
CA ALA A 219 -2.24 -2.97 11.25
C ALA A 219 -2.84 -2.62 12.63
N ASP A 220 -2.10 -1.91 13.47
CA ASP A 220 -2.52 -1.58 14.84
C ASP A 220 -3.46 -0.37 14.85
N ILE A 221 -3.26 0.59 13.93
CA ILE A 221 -4.09 1.79 13.82
C ILE A 221 -5.30 1.62 12.89
N ARG A 222 -5.24 0.68 11.94
CA ARG A 222 -6.27 0.43 10.92
C ARG A 222 -7.71 0.37 11.45
N PRO A 223 -8.02 -0.31 12.58
CA PRO A 223 -9.39 -0.34 13.10
C PRO A 223 -9.95 1.06 13.39
N TYR A 224 -9.13 1.98 13.87
CA TYR A 224 -9.54 3.34 14.19
C TYR A 224 -9.71 4.18 12.92
N LEU A 225 -8.88 3.93 11.90
CA LEU A 225 -8.95 4.63 10.60
C LEU A 225 -10.15 4.22 9.76
N ALA A 226 -10.56 2.96 9.83
CA ALA A 226 -11.69 2.44 9.05
C ALA A 226 -13.06 2.98 9.51
N GLY A 227 -13.14 3.59 10.70
CA GLY A 227 -14.37 4.22 11.20
C GLY A 227 -14.48 5.71 10.88
N GLN A 228 -13.39 6.34 10.47
CA GLN A 228 -13.29 7.78 10.27
C GLN A 228 -13.45 8.11 8.78
N LEU A 229 -14.48 8.90 8.48
CA LEU A 229 -14.78 9.32 7.12
C LEU A 229 -14.07 10.64 6.81
N ILE A 230 -13.47 10.69 5.62
CA ILE A 230 -12.72 11.82 5.10
C ILE A 230 -13.25 12.21 3.72
N PHE A 231 -13.06 13.47 3.37
CA PHE A 231 -13.19 13.93 2.00
C PHE A 231 -11.82 13.87 1.33
N THR A 232 -11.77 13.43 0.08
CA THR A 232 -10.52 13.23 -0.69
C THR A 232 -10.42 14.15 -1.90
N ASP A 233 -11.50 14.89 -2.20
CA ASP A 233 -11.64 15.70 -3.40
C ASP A 233 -12.34 17.02 -3.03
N ASP A 234 -11.89 18.11 -3.63
CA ASP A 234 -12.43 19.46 -3.42
C ASP A 234 -13.78 19.63 -4.15
N ASP A 235 -13.97 18.90 -5.26
CA ASP A 235 -15.20 18.93 -6.05
C ASP A 235 -16.34 18.17 -5.37
N ASN A 236 -16.01 17.14 -4.58
CA ASN A 236 -16.98 16.32 -3.85
C ASN A 236 -16.64 16.26 -2.36
N ASN A 237 -17.14 17.26 -1.63
CA ASN A 237 -17.01 17.38 -0.18
C ASN A 237 -17.83 16.35 0.63
N LEU A 238 -18.48 15.39 -0.03
CA LEU A 238 -19.18 14.33 0.67
C LEU A 238 -18.15 13.29 1.18
N PRO A 239 -18.07 13.03 2.50
CA PRO A 239 -17.06 12.14 3.05
C PRO A 239 -17.45 10.68 2.77
N GLN A 240 -17.08 10.19 1.59
CA GLN A 240 -17.41 8.85 1.05
C GLN A 240 -16.33 7.82 1.34
N SER A 241 -15.09 8.26 1.61
CA SER A 241 -13.93 7.40 1.79
C SER A 241 -13.50 7.42 3.25
N THR A 242 -13.00 6.29 3.75
CA THR A 242 -12.35 6.26 5.07
C THR A 242 -10.84 6.49 4.94
N TYR A 243 -10.17 6.79 6.05
CA TYR A 243 -8.70 6.77 6.07
C TYR A 243 -8.13 5.39 5.65
N ASP A 244 -8.80 4.28 5.99
CA ASP A 244 -8.38 2.94 5.53
C ASP A 244 -8.46 2.82 4.01
N ASP A 245 -9.56 3.29 3.40
CA ASP A 245 -9.74 3.25 1.95
C ASP A 245 -8.71 4.12 1.23
N TYR A 246 -8.39 5.30 1.77
CA TYR A 246 -7.38 6.21 1.20
C TYR A 246 -6.01 5.55 1.02
N PHE A 247 -5.53 4.83 2.04
CA PHE A 247 -4.25 4.13 1.97
C PHE A 247 -4.35 2.84 1.14
N ASN A 248 -5.45 2.09 1.22
CA ASN A 248 -5.64 0.85 0.45
C ASN A 248 -5.78 1.10 -1.05
N LEU A 249 -6.41 2.21 -1.45
CA LEU A 249 -6.57 2.62 -2.84
C LEU A 249 -5.34 3.35 -3.38
N GLY A 250 -4.38 3.71 -2.53
CA GLY A 250 -3.18 4.44 -2.93
C GLY A 250 -3.49 5.85 -3.43
N LEU A 251 -4.43 6.55 -2.80
CA LEU A 251 -4.81 7.93 -3.16
C LEU A 251 -3.75 8.96 -2.75
N TYR A 252 -2.74 8.54 -1.99
CA TYR A 252 -1.61 9.38 -1.58
C TYR A 252 -0.60 9.60 -2.69
N LYS A 253 0.14 10.70 -2.58
CA LYS A 253 1.27 11.02 -3.44
C LYS A 253 2.51 11.25 -2.59
N GLY A 254 3.62 10.63 -2.95
CA GLY A 254 4.87 10.86 -2.24
C GLY A 254 6.10 10.31 -2.93
N GLU A 255 7.22 10.97 -2.65
CA GLU A 255 8.51 10.67 -3.26
C GLU A 255 9.21 9.52 -2.54
N ILE A 256 9.88 8.67 -3.32
CA ILE A 256 10.63 7.54 -2.79
C ILE A 256 11.98 8.03 -2.27
N TYR A 257 12.16 8.14 -0.96
CA TYR A 257 13.44 8.57 -0.38
C TYR A 257 14.37 7.41 -0.06
N LYS A 258 13.82 6.20 0.13
CA LYS A 258 14.60 4.99 0.44
C LYS A 258 13.88 3.76 -0.13
N THR A 259 14.66 2.75 -0.49
CA THR A 259 14.13 1.42 -0.80
C THR A 259 14.83 0.39 0.06
N ARG A 260 14.15 -0.72 0.35
CA ARG A 260 14.82 -1.86 0.98
C ARG A 260 15.86 -2.39 0.00
N ASN A 261 17.12 -2.11 0.29
CA ASN A 261 18.29 -2.43 -0.51
C ASN A 261 19.33 -3.18 0.36
N LEU A 262 20.21 -3.93 -0.29
CA LEU A 262 21.21 -4.75 0.39
C LEU A 262 22.18 -3.91 1.24
N ARG A 263 22.43 -2.67 0.83
CA ARG A 263 23.37 -1.75 1.49
C ARG A 263 22.72 -0.89 2.57
N ASN A 264 21.39 -1.00 2.75
CA ASN A 264 20.58 -0.19 3.66
C ASN A 264 20.82 1.32 3.57
N LYS A 265 21.08 1.82 2.35
CA LYS A 265 21.34 3.24 2.08
C LYS A 265 20.09 3.96 1.59
N SER A 266 19.93 5.23 1.91
CA SER A 266 18.90 6.07 1.29
C SER A 266 19.17 6.27 -0.21
N MET A 267 18.17 6.73 -0.96
CA MET A 267 18.36 7.04 -2.39
C MET A 267 19.38 8.19 -2.56
N ALA A 268 19.33 9.21 -1.70
CA ALA A 268 20.30 10.30 -1.71
C ALA A 268 21.75 9.85 -1.47
N GLN A 269 21.96 8.79 -0.68
CA GLN A 269 23.30 8.22 -0.47
C GLN A 269 23.77 7.33 -1.63
N LEU A 270 22.86 6.81 -2.46
CA LEU A 270 23.18 5.99 -3.62
C LEU A 270 23.37 6.83 -4.88
N TYR A 271 22.60 7.91 -5.01
CA TYR A 271 22.60 8.85 -6.12
C TYR A 271 22.80 10.26 -5.53
N PRO A 272 24.05 10.71 -5.37
CA PRO A 272 24.34 12.05 -4.84
C PRO A 272 23.88 13.17 -5.76
N ASP A 273 23.87 12.91 -7.07
CA ASP A 273 23.46 13.88 -8.08
C ASP A 273 21.92 13.98 -8.15
N PRO A 274 21.33 15.19 -8.07
CA PRO A 274 19.87 15.37 -8.01
C PRO A 274 19.11 14.84 -9.23
N GLU A 275 19.70 14.96 -10.43
CA GLU A 275 19.08 14.46 -11.67
C GLU A 275 19.04 12.93 -11.69
N ASP A 276 20.14 12.28 -11.32
CA ASP A 276 20.23 10.82 -11.21
C ASP A 276 19.31 10.28 -10.11
N LEU A 277 19.21 11.00 -8.99
CA LEU A 277 18.30 10.67 -7.90
C LEU A 277 16.85 10.66 -8.40
N LYS A 278 16.41 11.73 -9.07
CA LYS A 278 15.04 11.82 -9.60
C LYS A 278 14.79 10.77 -10.68
N HIS A 279 15.75 10.56 -11.58
CA HIS A 279 15.64 9.51 -12.58
C HIS A 279 15.52 8.12 -11.96
N ALA A 280 16.28 7.84 -10.90
CA ALA A 280 16.18 6.57 -10.17
C ALA A 280 14.83 6.42 -9.46
N GLN A 281 14.30 7.48 -8.83
CA GLN A 281 12.96 7.49 -8.23
C GLN A 281 11.89 7.18 -9.27
N ASP A 282 11.89 7.90 -10.39
CA ASP A 282 10.92 7.73 -11.48
C ASP A 282 11.02 6.34 -12.12
N SER A 283 12.25 5.83 -12.29
CA SER A 283 12.50 4.48 -12.82
C SER A 283 11.93 3.39 -11.89
N ILE A 284 12.11 3.54 -10.58
CA ILE A 284 11.54 2.62 -9.59
C ILE A 284 10.01 2.71 -9.61
N GLU A 285 9.45 3.91 -9.56
CA GLU A 285 8.00 4.14 -9.60
C GLU A 285 7.36 3.53 -10.85
N ASN A 286 7.96 3.76 -12.02
CA ASN A 286 7.53 3.20 -13.29
C ASN A 286 7.62 1.68 -13.30
N ARG A 287 8.69 1.10 -12.73
CA ARG A 287 8.83 -0.35 -12.61
C ARG A 287 7.74 -0.96 -11.72
N LEU A 288 7.35 -0.29 -10.64
CA LEU A 288 6.28 -0.74 -9.75
C LEU A 288 4.92 -0.70 -10.47
N LYS A 289 4.59 0.41 -11.12
CA LYS A 289 3.32 0.58 -11.87
C LYS A 289 3.21 -0.31 -13.10
N SER A 290 4.32 -0.56 -13.80
CA SER A 290 4.37 -1.42 -14.99
C SER A 290 4.57 -2.90 -14.68
N PHE A 291 4.76 -3.27 -13.41
CA PHE A 291 5.06 -4.64 -13.02
C PHE A 291 4.01 -5.63 -13.52
N ASP A 292 2.72 -5.33 -13.31
CA ASP A 292 1.61 -6.18 -13.72
C ASP A 292 1.58 -6.35 -15.25
N LYS A 293 1.70 -5.26 -16.00
CA LYS A 293 1.74 -5.26 -17.48
C LYS A 293 2.89 -6.10 -18.06
N ASN A 294 4.01 -6.20 -17.34
CA ASN A 294 5.18 -6.94 -17.79
C ASN A 294 5.09 -8.45 -17.50
N ILE A 295 4.17 -8.88 -16.63
CA ILE A 295 3.94 -10.31 -16.35
C ILE A 295 3.07 -10.95 -17.43
N TRP A 296 2.09 -10.20 -17.93
CA TRP A 296 1.14 -10.69 -18.91
C TRP A 296 1.67 -10.59 -20.34
N VAL A 297 1.21 -11.51 -21.19
CA VAL A 297 1.50 -11.42 -22.63
C VAL A 297 0.79 -10.19 -23.18
N PRO A 298 1.50 -9.23 -23.82
CA PRO A 298 0.88 -8.05 -24.39
C PRO A 298 -0.22 -8.42 -25.39
N SER A 299 -1.31 -7.66 -25.40
CA SER A 299 -2.37 -7.88 -26.38
C SER A 299 -1.86 -7.61 -27.81
N LEU A 300 -2.53 -8.16 -28.83
CA LEU A 300 -2.10 -8.01 -30.22
C LEU A 300 -2.06 -6.53 -30.65
N GLU A 301 -2.97 -5.70 -30.13
CA GLU A 301 -2.99 -4.24 -30.32
C GLU A 301 -1.82 -3.53 -29.62
N GLU A 302 -1.43 -3.98 -28.42
CA GLU A 302 -0.25 -3.48 -27.72
C GLU A 302 1.06 -3.87 -28.45
N MET A 303 1.10 -5.05 -29.06
CA MET A 303 2.23 -5.46 -29.90
C MET A 303 2.30 -4.64 -31.19
N GLN A 304 1.17 -4.36 -31.84
CA GLN A 304 1.11 -3.54 -33.05
C GLN A 304 1.47 -2.08 -32.79
N SER A 305 1.00 -1.50 -31.68
CA SER A 305 1.37 -0.13 -31.28
C SER A 305 2.85 0.00 -30.88
N LYS A 306 3.42 -0.99 -30.19
CA LYS A 306 4.87 -1.07 -29.94
C LYS A 306 5.68 -1.26 -31.22
N ALA A 307 5.21 -2.06 -32.17
CA ALA A 307 5.85 -2.21 -33.47
C ALA A 307 5.77 -0.92 -34.31
N GLY A 308 4.62 -0.24 -34.31
CA GLY A 308 4.43 1.04 -35.00
C GLY A 308 5.28 2.18 -34.44
N THR A 309 5.45 2.23 -33.12
CA THR A 309 6.37 3.18 -32.46
C THR A 309 7.83 2.84 -32.69
N ALA A 310 8.20 1.55 -32.73
CA ALA A 310 9.55 1.12 -33.11
C ALA A 310 9.89 1.46 -34.57
N THR A 311 8.92 1.37 -35.51
CA THR A 311 9.12 1.82 -36.89
C THR A 311 9.23 3.34 -37.00
N ALA A 312 8.46 4.12 -36.25
CA ALA A 312 8.54 5.59 -36.23
C ALA A 312 9.83 6.12 -35.56
N ALA A 313 10.35 5.41 -34.55
CA ALA A 313 11.65 5.72 -33.94
C ALA A 313 12.83 5.40 -34.87
N ASN A 314 12.69 4.44 -35.78
CA ASN A 314 13.71 4.12 -36.78
C ASN A 314 13.70 5.10 -37.98
N ASP A 315 12.54 5.66 -38.31
CA ASP A 315 12.40 6.67 -39.38
C ASP A 315 12.79 8.10 -38.96
N SER A 316 12.98 8.35 -37.65
CA SER A 316 13.47 9.63 -37.14
C SER A 316 15.01 9.71 -37.01
N ILE A 317 15.73 8.65 -37.39
CA ILE A 317 17.17 8.71 -37.65
C ILE A 317 17.37 9.15 -39.11
N ALA A 318 17.44 10.46 -39.33
CA ALA A 318 17.82 11.02 -40.62
C ALA A 318 19.16 10.41 -41.10
N PRO A 319 19.28 9.97 -42.37
CA PRO A 319 20.54 9.46 -42.87
C PRO A 319 21.56 10.59 -42.91
N ALA A 320 22.53 10.56 -42.00
CA ALA A 320 23.70 11.44 -42.07
C ALA A 320 24.37 11.25 -43.44
N LYS A 321 24.39 12.34 -44.22
CA LYS A 321 25.01 12.42 -45.54
C LYS A 321 26.42 11.82 -45.48
N LYS A 322 26.65 10.72 -46.21
CA LYS A 322 27.99 10.19 -46.51
C LYS A 322 28.80 11.27 -47.21
N SER A 323 29.67 11.96 -46.47
CA SER A 323 30.74 12.78 -47.02
C SER A 323 31.87 11.86 -47.48
N THR A 324 32.05 11.80 -48.79
CA THR A 324 33.12 11.08 -49.47
C THR A 324 34.45 11.77 -49.21
N ARG A 325 35.16 11.39 -48.13
CA ARG A 325 36.54 11.84 -47.91
C ARG A 325 37.50 10.92 -48.67
N LYS A 326 37.96 11.37 -49.83
CA LYS A 326 39.08 10.77 -50.58
C LYS A 326 40.32 10.81 -49.69
N ILE A 327 40.84 9.64 -49.32
CA ILE A 327 42.19 9.50 -48.78
C ILE A 327 43.07 8.99 -49.92
N SER A 328 43.88 9.89 -50.48
CA SER A 328 45.02 9.56 -51.32
C SER A 328 46.14 9.03 -50.41
N GLY A 329 46.37 7.72 -50.46
CA GLY A 329 47.46 7.05 -49.76
C GLY A 329 48.28 6.21 -50.74
N THR A 330 49.50 6.67 -50.96
CA THR A 330 50.52 6.21 -51.92
C THR A 330 50.86 4.72 -51.76
N ARG A 331 50.95 4.00 -52.88
CA ARG A 331 51.42 2.61 -52.97
C ARG A 331 52.91 2.52 -52.62
N VAL A 332 53.27 1.63 -51.69
CA VAL A 332 54.60 0.99 -51.65
C VAL A 332 54.42 -0.51 -51.46
N SER A 333 55.07 -1.27 -52.33
CA SER A 333 54.97 -2.73 -52.48
C SER A 333 55.77 -3.50 -51.43
N SER A 334 55.28 -4.66 -50.99
CA SER A 334 56.14 -5.80 -50.67
C SER A 334 55.42 -7.13 -50.91
N LYS A 335 56.21 -8.11 -51.37
CA LYS A 335 55.83 -9.35 -52.07
C LYS A 335 55.31 -10.44 -51.11
N ARG A 336 54.33 -11.24 -51.55
CA ARG A 336 54.07 -12.61 -51.04
C ARG A 336 54.88 -13.62 -51.86
N PRO A 337 55.39 -14.71 -51.27
CA PRO A 337 55.67 -15.92 -52.01
C PRO A 337 54.50 -16.91 -51.94
N SER A 338 54.33 -17.62 -53.06
CA SER A 338 53.32 -18.61 -53.40
C SER A 338 53.54 -19.99 -52.76
N LYS A 339 52.47 -20.73 -52.46
CA LYS A 339 52.52 -22.21 -52.40
C LYS A 339 51.21 -22.87 -52.90
N ARG A 340 51.23 -23.18 -54.20
CA ARG A 340 50.85 -24.41 -54.92
C ARG A 340 49.66 -25.26 -54.43
N VAL A 341 48.68 -25.43 -55.34
CA VAL A 341 47.61 -26.46 -55.35
C VAL A 341 47.97 -27.60 -56.32
N LYS A 342 47.58 -28.85 -55.99
CA LYS A 342 47.21 -30.00 -56.89
C LYS A 342 46.67 -31.12 -55.98
N SER A 343 45.36 -31.42 -55.91
CA SER A 343 44.44 -32.15 -56.81
C SER A 343 44.51 -33.70 -56.75
N SER A 344 43.40 -34.37 -56.37
CA SER A 344 42.79 -35.61 -56.94
C SER A 344 41.90 -36.31 -55.87
N SER A 345 40.57 -36.34 -56.04
CA SER A 345 39.69 -37.50 -56.38
C SER A 345 39.80 -38.70 -55.42
N VAL A 346 38.75 -39.27 -54.82
CA VAL A 346 37.65 -40.07 -55.43
C VAL A 346 36.52 -40.30 -54.40
N LYS A 347 35.32 -40.57 -54.93
CA LYS A 347 34.01 -40.87 -54.34
C LYS A 347 33.90 -42.16 -53.49
N SER A 348 32.78 -42.17 -52.74
CA SER A 348 31.81 -43.28 -52.54
C SER A 348 31.95 -44.18 -51.32
N GLY A 349 30.80 -44.53 -50.73
CA GLY A 349 30.68 -45.68 -49.82
C GLY A 349 29.66 -45.52 -48.70
N SER A 350 28.37 -45.58 -49.04
CA SER A 350 27.28 -45.85 -48.10
C SER A 350 27.48 -47.16 -47.34
N THR A 351 27.11 -47.23 -46.06
CA THR A 351 26.18 -48.27 -45.56
C THR A 351 25.76 -48.01 -44.12
N ALA A 352 24.43 -48.08 -43.90
CA ALA A 352 23.79 -48.23 -42.61
C ALA A 352 24.02 -49.64 -42.04
N THR A 353 23.99 -49.82 -40.72
CA THR A 353 22.95 -50.59 -39.99
C THR A 353 23.35 -50.99 -38.56
N ARG A 354 22.34 -50.90 -37.68
CA ARG A 354 21.94 -51.85 -36.62
C ARG A 354 22.61 -51.89 -35.23
N SER A 355 21.74 -51.66 -34.24
CA SER A 355 21.47 -52.43 -33.00
C SER A 355 22.58 -52.55 -31.95
N VAL A 356 22.32 -52.41 -30.65
CA VAL A 356 21.52 -53.33 -29.81
C VAL A 356 21.19 -52.66 -28.46
N ARG A 357 19.96 -52.91 -27.97
CA ARG A 357 19.49 -52.72 -26.59
C ARG A 357 20.27 -53.61 -25.60
N ASN A 358 20.62 -53.08 -24.42
CA ASN A 358 20.57 -53.84 -23.15
C ASN A 358 20.53 -52.83 -21.99
N ARG A 359 19.39 -52.52 -21.36
CA ARG A 359 18.67 -53.21 -20.26
C ARG A 359 19.51 -53.48 -18.99
N LYS A 360 19.20 -52.67 -17.95
CA LYS A 360 19.13 -52.95 -16.50
C LYS A 360 20.29 -53.70 -15.82
N ARG A 361 20.82 -53.10 -14.76
CA ARG A 361 20.32 -53.35 -13.41
C ARG A 361 20.45 -52.12 -12.52
#